data_AF-A0A352UHG2-F1
#
_entry.id   AF-A0A352UHG2-F1
#
_cell.length_a   1.000
_cell.length_b   1.000
_cell.length_c   1.000
_cell.angle_alpha   90.00
_cell.angle_beta   90.00
_cell.angle_gamma   90.00
#
_symmetry.space_group_name_H-M   'P 1'
#
loop_
_entity.id
_entity.type
_entity.pdbx_description
1 polymer ?
#
loop_
_entity_poly.entity_id
_entity_poly.type
_entity_poly.pdbx_seq_one_letter_code
_entity_poly.pdbx_strand_id
1 'polypeptide(L)' 'AGESPSGVSESLLCSGQTSVDDDGAPVNPGDMGAQIMKALDNLETVLIGAGFTLSDVVRLNYFVTDVDGFIEAA' A
#
# COMPACT_ATOMS: atom_id res chain seq x y z
N ALA A 1 -18.30 5.12 1.22
CA ALA A 1 -18.01 3.81 1.84
C ALA A 1 -18.14 2.77 0.75
N GLY A 2 -17.10 1.93 0.54
CA GLY A 2 -17.13 0.90 -0.50
C GLY A 2 -18.16 -0.17 -0.16
N GLU A 3 -18.89 -0.66 -1.16
CA GLU A 3 -19.82 -1.78 -1.01
C GLU A 3 -19.03 -3.04 -0.70
N SER A 4 -19.45 -3.81 0.32
CA SER A 4 -18.83 -5.10 0.62
C SER A 4 -19.22 -6.08 -0.50
N PRO A 5 -18.27 -6.79 -1.13
CA PRO A 5 -18.60 -7.80 -2.14
C PRO A 5 -19.49 -8.88 -1.53
N SER A 6 -20.61 -9.23 -2.19
CA SER A 6 -21.46 -10.32 -1.74
C SER A 6 -20.70 -11.65 -1.81
N GLY A 7 -20.67 -12.39 -0.69
CA GLY A 7 -19.98 -13.69 -0.60
C GLY A 7 -18.60 -13.66 0.08
N VAL A 8 -18.07 -12.48 0.45
CA VAL A 8 -16.85 -12.37 1.25
C VAL A 8 -17.22 -12.25 2.72
N SER A 9 -16.71 -13.15 3.56
CA SER A 9 -16.99 -13.15 5.01
C SER A 9 -16.22 -12.07 5.77
N GLU A 10 -15.03 -11.69 5.28
CA GLU A 10 -14.14 -10.73 5.93
C GLU A 10 -13.48 -9.83 4.87
N SER A 11 -13.55 -8.52 5.06
CA SER A 11 -12.97 -7.53 4.15
C SER A 11 -12.20 -6.48 4.94
N LEU A 12 -10.99 -6.17 4.49
CA LEU A 12 -10.15 -5.13 5.06
C LEU A 12 -10.01 -3.97 4.08
N LEU A 13 -10.43 -2.78 4.50
CA LEU A 13 -10.22 -1.55 3.72
C LEU A 13 -9.09 -0.77 4.38
N CYS A 14 -7.92 -0.77 3.76
CA CYS A 14 -6.75 -0.04 4.25
C CYS A 14 -6.79 1.43 3.83
N SER A 15 -6.41 2.32 4.75
CA SER A 15 -5.98 3.67 4.39
C SER A 15 -4.77 3.62 3.47
N GLY A 16 -4.51 4.71 2.74
CA GLY A 16 -3.32 4.81 1.88
C GLY A 16 -2.05 4.58 2.69
N GLN A 17 -1.17 3.73 2.16
CA GLN A 17 0.15 3.46 2.71
C GLN A 17 1.19 4.15 1.82
N THR A 18 2.14 4.84 2.44
CA THR A 18 3.14 5.67 1.76
C THR A 18 4.53 5.39 2.33
N SER A 19 5.55 5.97 1.68
CA SER A 19 6.94 5.91 2.14
C SER A 19 7.17 6.80 3.37
N VAL A 20 6.69 6.35 4.53
CA VAL A 20 6.90 6.99 5.84
C VAL A 20 7.48 6.00 6.84
N ASP A 21 8.21 6.51 7.83
CA ASP A 21 8.66 5.73 9.00
C ASP A 21 7.57 5.61 10.08
N ASP A 22 7.92 4.98 11.21
CA ASP A 22 7.00 4.71 12.33
C ASP A 22 6.53 5.99 13.04
N ASP A 23 7.28 7.09 12.91
CA ASP A 23 6.92 8.42 13.40
C ASP A 23 6.06 9.20 12.39
N GLY A 24 5.82 8.62 11.21
CA GLY A 24 5.06 9.21 10.11
C GLY A 24 5.86 10.21 9.26
N ALA A 25 7.19 10.26 9.41
CA ALA A 25 8.04 11.14 8.62
C ALA A 25 8.32 10.53 7.23
N PRO A 26 8.24 11.32 6.13
CA PRO A 26 8.57 10.83 4.79
C PRO A 26 10.02 10.35 4.68
N VAL A 27 10.22 9.20 4.03
CA VAL A 27 11.53 8.61 3.77
C VAL A 27 11.74 8.37 2.28
N ASN A 28 12.99 8.13 1.88
CA ASN A 28 13.44 7.88 0.50
C ASN A 28 13.22 9.05 -0.48
N PRO A 29 13.58 10.31 -0.13
CA PRO A 29 13.34 11.44 -1.02
C PRO A 29 14.10 11.29 -2.35
N GLY A 30 13.37 11.43 -3.46
CA GLY A 30 13.93 11.34 -4.81
C GLY A 30 14.17 9.92 -5.33
N ASP A 31 13.94 8.89 -4.51
CA ASP A 31 14.06 7.48 -4.91
C ASP A 31 12.66 6.84 -5.00
N MET A 32 12.09 6.82 -6.21
CA MET A 32 10.74 6.27 -6.44
C MET A 32 10.67 4.77 -6.10
N GLY A 33 11.69 3.99 -6.48
CA GLY A 33 11.70 2.54 -6.24
C GLY A 33 11.70 2.22 -4.74
N ALA A 34 12.56 2.90 -3.98
CA ALA A 34 12.59 2.75 -2.53
C ALA A 34 11.29 3.26 -1.86
N GLN A 35 10.64 4.29 -2.42
CA GLN A 35 9.33 4.74 -1.94
C GLN A 35 8.23 3.70 -2.16
N ILE A 36 8.19 3.07 -3.34
CA ILE A 36 7.23 2.00 -3.66
C ILE A 36 7.41 0.82 -2.69
N MET A 37 8.65 0.35 -2.52
CA MET A 37 8.96 -0.76 -1.62
C MET A 37 8.54 -0.44 -0.18
N LYS A 38 8.89 0.75 0.34
CA LYS A 38 8.51 1.14 1.69
C LYS A 38 7.00 1.25 1.88
N ALA A 39 6.26 1.75 0.89
CA ALA A 39 4.81 1.80 0.93
C ALA A 39 4.18 0.39 0.98
N LEU A 40 4.75 -0.58 0.25
CA LEU A 40 4.32 -1.97 0.28
C LEU A 40 4.67 -2.67 1.60
N ASP A 41 5.85 -2.41 2.17
CA ASP A 41 6.24 -2.93 3.50
C ASP A 41 5.29 -2.42 4.59
N ASN A 42 4.93 -1.13 4.53
CA ASN A 42 3.97 -0.52 5.44
C ASN A 42 2.57 -1.14 5.25
N LEU A 43 2.16 -1.42 4.01
CA LEU A 43 0.92 -2.14 3.72
C LEU A 43 0.94 -3.56 4.30
N GLU A 44 2.01 -4.32 4.08
CA GLU A 44 2.14 -5.67 4.64
C GLU A 44 2.04 -5.67 6.17
N THR A 45 2.64 -4.68 6.83
CA THR A 45 2.55 -4.51 8.29
C THR A 45 1.10 -4.35 8.76
N VAL A 46 0.31 -3.52 8.05
CA VAL A 46 -1.12 -3.31 8.36
C VAL A 46 -1.93 -4.59 8.11
N LEU A 47 -1.66 -5.29 7.01
CA LEU A 47 -2.34 -6.55 6.67
C LEU A 47 -2.08 -7.62 7.73
N ILE A 48 -0.81 -7.83 8.11
CA ILE A 48 -0.41 -8.81 9.13
C ILE A 48 -1.08 -8.49 10.46
N GLY A 49 -1.12 -7.21 10.86
CA GLY A 49 -1.81 -6.77 12.08
C GLY A 49 -3.31 -7.09 12.11
N ALA A 50 -3.93 -7.26 10.94
CA ALA A 50 -5.33 -7.64 10.76
C ALA A 50 -5.54 -9.14 10.45
N GLY A 51 -4.48 -9.95 10.42
CA GLY A 51 -4.56 -11.38 10.11
C GLY A 51 -4.56 -11.73 8.62
N PHE A 52 -4.17 -10.79 7.76
CA PHE A 52 -4.06 -10.96 6.30
C PHE A 52 -2.60 -10.95 5.84
N THR A 53 -2.37 -11.33 4.60
CA THR A 53 -1.09 -11.25 3.89
C THR A 53 -1.24 -10.50 2.57
N LEU A 54 -0.13 -10.16 1.91
CA LEU A 54 -0.17 -9.57 0.56
C LEU A 54 -0.89 -10.48 -0.47
N SER A 55 -0.92 -11.80 -0.25
CA SER A 55 -1.62 -12.74 -1.15
C SER A 55 -3.15 -12.61 -1.08
N ASP A 56 -3.68 -11.98 -0.03
CA ASP A 56 -5.12 -11.74 0.16
C ASP A 56 -5.57 -10.42 -0.51
N VAL A 57 -4.64 -9.63 -1.04
CA VAL A 57 -4.95 -8.36 -1.70
C VAL A 57 -5.56 -8.63 -3.08
N VAL A 58 -6.88 -8.45 -3.17
CA VAL A 58 -7.63 -8.59 -4.43
C VAL A 58 -7.68 -7.31 -5.26
N ARG A 59 -7.38 -6.15 -4.64
CA ARG A 59 -7.38 -4.85 -5.31
C ARG A 59 -6.41 -3.89 -4.63
N LEU A 60 -5.58 -3.24 -5.44
CA LEU A 60 -4.68 -2.18 -5.03
C LEU A 60 -4.89 -0.96 -5.93
N ASN A 61 -4.91 0.24 -5.35
CA ASN A 61 -5.00 1.49 -6.11
C ASN A 61 -3.73 2.31 -5.83
N TYR A 62 -3.03 2.70 -6.88
CA TYR A 62 -1.82 3.51 -6.79
C TYR A 62 -2.14 4.97 -7.08
N PHE A 63 -1.61 5.87 -6.27
CA PHE A 63 -1.64 7.31 -6.50
C PHE A 63 -0.20 7.80 -6.56
N VAL A 64 0.22 8.24 -7.74
CA VAL A 64 1.60 8.62 -8.01
C VAL A 64 1.65 10.05 -8.53
N THR A 65 2.71 10.77 -8.21
CA THR A 65 2.93 12.15 -8.69
C THR A 65 3.55 12.19 -10.07
N ASP A 66 4.23 11.12 -10.47
CA ASP A 66 4.85 10.92 -11.78
C ASP A 66 4.57 9.49 -12.23
N VAL A 67 3.81 9.35 -13.32
CA VAL A 67 3.38 8.04 -13.85
C VAL A 67 4.53 7.36 -14.59
N ASP A 68 5.33 8.10 -15.34
CA ASP A 68 6.43 7.52 -16.11
C ASP A 68 7.54 7.06 -15.16
N GLY A 69 7.89 7.92 -14.18
CA GLY A 69 8.85 7.55 -13.13
C GLY A 69 8.39 6.37 -12.26
N PHE A 70 7.07 6.22 -12.03
CA PHE A 70 6.52 5.05 -11.36
C PHE A 70 6.66 3.77 -12.19
N ILE A 71 6.32 3.82 -13.48
CA ILE A 71 6.42 2.66 -14.37
C ILE A 71 7.86 2.21 -14.57
N GLU A 72 8.83 3.14 -14.60
CA GLU A 72 10.25 2.81 -14.71
C GLU A 72 10.81 2.18 -13.42
N ALA A 73 10.31 2.60 -12.26
CA ALA A 73 10.80 2.17 -10.95
C ALA A 73 10.15 0.90 -10.40
N ALA A 74 8.98 0.50 -10.93
CA ALA A 74 8.21 -0.67 -10.50
C ALA A 74 8.69 -1.97 -11.19
#